data_AF-A0A7Z9H6F5-F1
#
_entry.id   AF-A0A7Z9H6F5-F1
#
_cell.length_a   1.000
_cell.length_b   1.000
_cell.length_c   1.000
_cell.angle_alpha   90.00
_cell.angle_beta   90.00
_cell.angle_gamma   90.00
#
_symmetry.space_group_name_H-M   'P 1'
#
loop_
_entity.id
_entity.type
_entity.pdbx_description
1 polymer ?
#
loop_
_entity_poly.entity_id
_entity_poly.type
_entity_poly.pdbx_seq_one_letter_code
_entity_poly.pdbx_strand_id
1 'polypeptide(L)'
;GLWKAVGYSDSNTVKFVQDHGDALYRRSLYTFWKRTSPPPSLTIFDAPNRETTCVRRERTNTPLQALVLLNDIQFVEAARHLAERVRREVPDEAGDEGRIAHLWRMATCRLPDEGELLEVRSLLEEMRVIYRLDEEAAKQLLAVGESKRDETFPVAEHAAWTVICNLVLNLDEVVTKG
;
A
#
# COMPACT_ATOMS: atom_id res chain seq x y z
N GLY A 1 -0.90 22.64 3.75
CA GLY A 1 -1.61 21.40 4.09
C GLY A 1 -3.11 21.65 4.09
N LEU A 2 -3.91 20.67 3.64
CA LEU A 2 -5.37 20.77 3.46
C LEU A 2 -6.10 21.33 4.69
N TRP A 3 -5.68 20.96 5.90
CA TRP A 3 -6.34 21.41 7.15
C TRP A 3 -6.13 22.88 7.50
N LYS A 4 -5.01 23.47 7.03
CA LYS A 4 -4.71 24.89 7.20
C LYS A 4 -5.64 25.76 6.33
N ALA A 5 -6.08 25.24 5.18
CA ALA A 5 -6.94 25.97 4.25
C ALA A 5 -8.39 26.11 4.76
N VAL A 6 -8.83 25.20 5.64
CA VAL A 6 -10.19 25.14 6.21
C VAL A 6 -10.22 25.33 7.73
N GLY A 7 -9.10 25.71 8.34
CA GLY A 7 -9.00 25.93 9.77
C GLY A 7 -9.37 27.37 10.15
N TYR A 8 -10.33 27.53 11.07
CA TYR A 8 -10.50 28.79 11.80
C TYR A 8 -9.20 29.09 12.55
N SER A 9 -8.65 30.30 12.41
CA SER A 9 -7.34 30.69 12.95
C SER A 9 -7.13 30.32 14.44
N ASP A 10 -8.21 30.29 15.22
CA ASP A 10 -8.19 30.05 16.66
C ASP A 10 -8.40 28.57 17.03
N SER A 11 -8.52 27.66 16.06
CA SER A 11 -8.66 26.24 16.33
C SER A 11 -7.31 25.57 16.61
N ASN A 12 -7.26 24.76 17.66
CA ASN A 12 -6.12 23.89 17.97
C ASN A 12 -5.88 22.77 16.92
N THR A 13 -6.71 22.65 15.88
CA THR A 13 -6.59 21.68 14.78
C THR A 13 -6.30 22.33 13.41
N VAL A 14 -5.85 23.59 13.40
CA VAL A 14 -5.53 24.33 12.16
C VAL A 14 -4.37 23.70 11.41
N LYS A 15 -3.35 23.24 12.13
CA LYS A 15 -2.18 22.58 11.56
C LYS A 15 -2.27 21.10 11.85
N PHE A 16 -2.31 20.29 10.79
CA PHE A 16 -2.12 18.86 10.92
C PHE A 16 -0.66 18.57 11.28
N VAL A 17 -0.46 17.76 12.31
CA VAL A 17 0.84 17.21 12.72
C VAL A 17 0.66 15.70 12.69
N GLN A 18 1.58 15.01 12.01
CA GLN A 18 1.56 13.55 11.92
C GLN A 18 1.97 12.96 13.29
N ASP A 19 1.32 11.87 13.69
CA ASP A 19 1.78 11.04 14.82
C ASP A 19 3.03 10.24 14.43
N HIS A 20 3.70 9.59 15.39
CA HIS A 20 4.90 8.77 15.14
C HIS A 20 4.84 7.43 15.88
N GLY A 21 5.67 6.48 15.44
CA GLY A 21 5.78 5.16 16.07
C GLY A 21 4.46 4.37 16.04
N ASP A 22 4.13 3.68 17.14
CA ASP A 22 2.96 2.78 17.22
C ASP A 22 1.64 3.47 16.89
N ALA A 23 1.56 4.79 17.09
CA ALA A 23 0.36 5.56 16.78
C ALA A 23 0.04 5.56 15.27
N LEU A 24 1.02 5.38 14.38
CA LEU A 24 0.79 5.30 12.94
C LEU A 24 0.04 4.03 12.52
N TYR A 25 0.25 2.93 13.24
CA TYR A 25 -0.22 1.59 12.86
C TYR A 25 -1.56 1.26 13.48
N ARG A 26 -2.61 1.91 12.96
CA ARG A 26 -4.00 1.73 13.42
C ARG A 26 -4.94 1.56 12.26
N ARG A 27 -6.07 0.90 12.50
CA ARG A 27 -7.17 0.85 11.52
C ARG A 27 -7.64 2.27 11.24
N SER A 28 -7.92 2.60 9.97
CA SER A 28 -8.36 3.94 9.55
C SER A 28 -9.63 4.42 10.26
N LEU A 29 -10.43 3.49 10.81
CA LEU A 29 -11.57 3.77 11.68
C LEU A 29 -11.20 4.60 12.93
N TYR A 30 -9.96 4.43 13.43
CA TYR A 30 -9.44 5.09 14.63
C TYR A 30 -8.55 6.30 14.32
N THR A 31 -8.49 6.73 13.06
CA THR A 31 -7.75 7.94 12.67
C THR A 31 -8.56 9.19 13.03
N PHE A 32 -7.86 10.23 13.48
CA PHE A 32 -8.49 11.52 13.76
C PHE A 32 -9.17 12.09 12.51
N TRP A 33 -10.45 12.42 12.64
CA TRP A 33 -11.30 12.90 11.54
C TRP A 33 -11.86 14.27 11.88
N LYS A 34 -11.38 15.31 11.18
CA LYS A 34 -11.95 16.65 11.30
C LYS A 34 -13.26 16.74 10.51
N ARG A 35 -14.34 17.20 11.16
CA ARG A 35 -15.71 17.19 10.58
C ARG A 35 -15.79 17.71 9.14
N THR A 36 -15.08 18.79 8.84
CA THR A 36 -15.07 19.48 7.53
C THR A 36 -13.90 19.08 6.62
N SER A 37 -12.99 18.22 7.09
CA SER A 37 -11.78 17.84 6.35
C SER A 37 -11.35 16.42 6.74
N PRO A 38 -11.90 15.40 6.07
CA PRO A 38 -11.47 14.02 6.28
C PRO A 38 -9.97 13.85 5.95
N PRO A 39 -9.34 12.76 6.42
CA PRO A 39 -8.06 12.33 5.91
C PRO A 39 -8.06 12.27 4.37
N PRO A 40 -7.02 12.79 3.67
CA PRO A 40 -7.05 12.91 2.21
C PRO A 40 -7.26 11.60 1.46
N SER A 41 -6.62 10.51 1.90
CA SER A 41 -6.78 9.18 1.30
C SER A 41 -8.23 8.70 1.39
N LEU A 42 -8.89 8.88 2.55
CA LEU A 42 -10.30 8.53 2.72
C LEU A 42 -11.22 9.32 1.80
N THR A 43 -10.95 10.61 1.58
CA THR A 43 -11.71 11.43 0.62
C THR A 43 -11.57 10.90 -0.80
N ILE A 44 -10.37 10.47 -1.20
CA ILE A 44 -10.12 9.86 -2.52
C ILE A 44 -10.88 8.54 -2.67
N PHE A 45 -11.04 7.77 -1.60
CA PHE A 45 -11.88 6.55 -1.56
C PHE A 45 -13.35 6.82 -1.16
N ASP A 46 -13.89 7.97 -1.58
CA ASP A 46 -15.31 8.34 -1.44
C ASP A 46 -15.86 8.19 -0.01
N ALA A 47 -15.06 8.55 1.00
CA ALA A 47 -15.54 8.60 2.37
C ALA A 47 -16.63 9.67 2.51
N PRO A 48 -17.77 9.35 3.14
CA PRO A 48 -18.90 10.27 3.23
C PRO A 48 -18.55 11.51 4.07
N ASN A 49 -19.07 12.68 3.67
CA ASN A 49 -19.01 13.88 4.49
C ASN A 49 -19.85 13.68 5.77
N ARG A 50 -19.35 14.19 6.91
CA ARG A 50 -20.05 14.18 8.22
C ARG A 50 -20.89 15.44 8.46
N GLU A 51 -21.06 16.28 7.44
CA GLU A 51 -21.96 17.44 7.47
C GLU A 51 -23.37 17.12 6.95
N THR A 52 -23.50 16.07 6.14
CA THR A 52 -24.76 15.70 5.48
C THR A 52 -25.02 14.20 5.60
N THR A 53 -26.29 13.81 5.48
CA THR A 53 -26.68 12.40 5.47
C THR A 53 -26.26 11.75 4.16
N CYS A 54 -25.55 10.62 4.23
CA CYS A 54 -25.19 9.79 3.08
C CYS A 54 -26.03 8.50 3.10
N VAL A 55 -27.01 8.41 2.19
CA VAL A 55 -27.88 7.22 2.06
C VAL A 55 -27.18 6.08 1.30
N ARG A 56 -26.31 6.44 0.35
CA ARG A 56 -25.54 5.50 -0.48
C ARG A 56 -24.19 6.13 -0.85
N ARG A 57 -23.12 5.34 -0.81
CA ARG A 57 -21.81 5.75 -1.32
C ARG A 57 -21.77 5.64 -2.83
N GLU A 58 -21.16 6.63 -3.47
CA GLU A 58 -20.90 6.60 -4.90
C GLU A 58 -19.92 5.48 -5.23
N ARG A 59 -20.07 4.88 -6.42
CA ARG A 59 -19.11 3.92 -6.94
C ARG A 59 -18.18 4.69 -7.87
N THR A 60 -16.94 4.88 -7.45
CA THR A 60 -15.92 5.58 -8.21
C THR A 60 -14.82 4.59 -8.58
N ASN A 61 -14.32 4.69 -9.81
CA ASN A 61 -13.11 4.03 -10.27
C ASN A 61 -12.23 5.08 -10.97
N THR A 62 -11.65 5.97 -10.17
CA THR A 62 -10.81 7.05 -10.72
C THR A 62 -9.35 6.63 -10.72
N PRO A 63 -8.55 7.07 -11.71
CA PRO A 63 -7.10 6.85 -11.71
C PRO A 63 -6.41 7.38 -10.45
N LEU A 64 -7.00 8.35 -9.75
CA LEU A 64 -6.48 8.87 -8.50
C LEU A 64 -6.50 7.84 -7.37
N GLN A 65 -7.51 6.96 -7.32
CA GLN A 65 -7.56 5.88 -6.34
C GLN A 65 -6.40 4.89 -6.57
N ALA A 66 -6.19 4.47 -7.81
CA ALA A 66 -5.06 3.62 -8.19
C ALA A 66 -3.71 4.30 -7.89
N LEU A 67 -3.59 5.60 -8.14
CA LEU A 67 -2.36 6.35 -7.86
C LEU A 67 -2.05 6.45 -6.35
N VAL A 68 -3.08 6.60 -5.51
CA VAL A 68 -2.91 6.58 -4.05
C VAL A 68 -2.41 5.22 -3.59
N LEU A 69 -3.04 4.13 -4.03
CA LEU A 69 -2.60 2.77 -3.67
C LEU A 69 -1.15 2.52 -4.08
N LEU A 70 -0.72 3.06 -5.22
CA LEU A 70 0.63 2.84 -5.72
C LEU A 70 1.70 3.65 -4.97
N ASN A 71 1.38 4.87 -4.52
CA ASN A 71 2.38 5.85 -4.07
C ASN A 71 2.27 6.30 -2.61
N ASP A 72 1.10 6.15 -1.98
CA ASP A 72 0.94 6.60 -0.60
C ASP A 72 1.79 5.73 0.34
N ILE A 73 2.49 6.38 1.26
CA ILE A 73 3.47 5.78 2.17
C ILE A 73 2.88 4.55 2.87
N GLN A 74 1.60 4.62 3.27
CA GLN A 74 0.96 3.51 3.98
C GLN A 74 0.87 2.24 3.11
N PHE A 75 0.62 2.38 1.81
CA PHE A 75 0.49 1.23 0.91
C PHE A 75 1.86 0.69 0.49
N VAL A 76 2.84 1.56 0.22
CA VAL A 76 4.22 1.15 -0.06
C VAL A 76 4.82 0.40 1.14
N GLU A 77 4.62 0.93 2.35
CA GLU A 77 5.06 0.31 3.59
C GLU A 77 4.35 -1.03 3.83
N ALA A 78 3.04 -1.11 3.58
CA ALA A 78 2.30 -2.37 3.66
C ALA A 78 2.77 -3.41 2.64
N ALA A 79 3.08 -2.99 1.40
CA ALA A 79 3.63 -3.87 0.37
C ALA A 79 5.00 -4.44 0.78
N ARG A 80 5.85 -3.62 1.41
CA ARG A 80 7.15 -4.05 1.92
C ARG A 80 7.02 -5.12 3.01
N HIS A 81 6.08 -4.95 3.93
CA HIS A 81 5.77 -5.95 4.97
C HIS A 81 5.10 -7.20 4.40
N LEU A 82 4.28 -7.05 3.36
CA LEU A 82 3.69 -8.18 2.66
C LEU A 82 4.76 -9.03 1.97
N ALA A 83 5.77 -8.40 1.37
CA ALA A 83 6.92 -9.09 0.80
C ALA A 83 7.68 -9.92 1.84
N GLU A 84 7.95 -9.35 3.02
CA GLU A 84 8.56 -10.11 4.13
C GLU A 84 7.69 -11.29 4.56
N ARG A 85 6.38 -11.06 4.67
CA ARG A 85 5.42 -12.08 5.09
C ARG A 85 5.37 -13.25 4.10
N VAL A 86 5.25 -12.98 2.80
CA VAL A 86 5.27 -14.00 1.75
C VAL A 86 6.54 -14.84 1.84
N ARG A 87 7.70 -14.18 2.01
CA ARG A 87 8.99 -14.85 2.10
C ARG A 87 9.16 -15.73 3.33
N ARG A 88 8.54 -15.36 4.47
CA ARG A 88 8.56 -16.14 5.72
C ARG A 88 7.56 -17.29 5.71
N GLU A 89 6.38 -17.11 5.13
CA GLU A 89 5.31 -18.11 5.13
C GLU A 89 5.49 -19.19 4.06
N VAL A 90 6.24 -18.89 2.98
CA VAL A 90 6.45 -19.81 1.87
C VAL A 90 7.86 -20.43 1.93
N PRO A 91 7.99 -21.77 1.99
CA PRO A 91 9.28 -22.46 1.97
C PRO A 91 10.09 -22.17 0.70
N ASP A 92 11.42 -22.28 0.80
CA ASP A 92 12.33 -22.01 -0.31
C ASP A 92 12.13 -22.97 -1.49
N GLU A 93 11.72 -24.20 -1.22
CA GLU A 93 11.47 -25.25 -2.21
C GLU A 93 10.29 -24.93 -3.14
N ALA A 94 9.36 -24.08 -2.69
CA ALA A 94 8.22 -23.67 -3.50
C ALA A 94 8.59 -22.62 -4.56
N GLY A 95 9.79 -22.03 -4.46
CA GLY A 95 10.31 -21.05 -5.41
C GLY A 95 9.43 -19.79 -5.52
N ASP A 96 9.65 -19.04 -6.60
CA ASP A 96 8.92 -17.79 -6.83
C ASP A 96 7.47 -18.03 -7.25
N GLU A 97 7.19 -19.12 -7.97
CA GLU A 97 5.82 -19.46 -8.37
C GLU A 97 4.95 -19.76 -7.14
N GLY A 98 5.47 -20.50 -6.16
CA GLY A 98 4.78 -20.75 -4.90
C GLY A 98 4.55 -19.46 -4.10
N ARG A 99 5.51 -18.53 -4.13
CA ARG A 99 5.38 -17.21 -3.48
C ARG A 99 4.34 -16.33 -4.16
N ILE A 100 4.32 -16.28 -5.50
CA ILE A 100 3.32 -15.54 -6.28
C ILE A 100 1.93 -16.13 -6.02
N ALA A 101 1.79 -17.46 -6.03
CA ALA A 101 0.51 -18.12 -5.76
C ALA A 101 0.00 -17.83 -4.34
N HIS A 102 0.88 -17.82 -3.34
CA HIS A 102 0.53 -17.46 -1.96
C HIS A 102 0.13 -15.99 -1.83
N LEU A 103 0.89 -15.08 -2.46
CA LEU A 103 0.58 -13.65 -2.52
C LEU A 103 -0.80 -13.40 -3.13
N TRP A 104 -1.08 -14.02 -4.29
CA TRP A 104 -2.38 -13.91 -4.96
C TRP A 104 -3.50 -14.36 -4.03
N ARG A 105 -3.36 -15.54 -3.43
CA ARG A 105 -4.37 -16.10 -2.55
C ARG A 105 -4.64 -15.21 -1.33
N MET A 106 -3.62 -14.57 -0.77
CA MET A 106 -3.79 -13.64 0.34
C MET A 106 -4.54 -12.36 -0.06
N ALA A 107 -4.31 -11.85 -1.27
CA ALA A 107 -4.86 -10.59 -1.73
C ALA A 107 -6.25 -10.74 -2.38
N THR A 108 -6.44 -11.76 -3.22
CA THR A 108 -7.61 -11.95 -4.10
C THR A 108 -8.47 -13.16 -3.73
N CYS A 109 -8.03 -13.97 -2.76
CA CYS A 109 -8.69 -15.23 -2.36
C CYS A 109 -8.77 -16.30 -3.47
N ARG A 110 -8.02 -16.15 -4.57
CA ARG A 110 -7.91 -17.12 -5.66
C ARG A 110 -6.44 -17.38 -6.03
N LEU A 111 -6.21 -18.39 -6.86
CA LEU A 111 -4.91 -18.60 -7.49
C LEU A 111 -4.78 -17.70 -8.72
N PRO A 112 -3.54 -17.27 -9.08
CA PRO A 112 -3.31 -16.61 -10.35
C PRO A 112 -3.57 -17.59 -11.49
N ASP A 113 -4.03 -17.10 -12.63
CA ASP A 113 -4.02 -17.90 -13.85
C ASP A 113 -2.60 -17.99 -14.45
N GLU A 114 -2.43 -18.80 -15.49
CA GLU A 114 -1.12 -19.02 -16.12
C GLU A 114 -0.54 -17.75 -16.75
N GLY A 115 -1.39 -16.86 -17.26
CA GLY A 115 -0.98 -15.59 -17.86
C GLY A 115 -0.49 -14.61 -16.81
N GLU A 116 -1.28 -14.42 -15.74
CA GLU A 116 -0.94 -13.58 -14.60
C GLU A 116 0.37 -14.03 -13.93
N LEU A 117 0.52 -15.35 -13.72
CA LEU A 117 1.73 -15.92 -13.15
C LEU A 117 2.95 -15.61 -14.02
N LEU A 118 2.82 -15.74 -15.35
CA LEU A 118 3.90 -15.50 -16.29
C LEU A 118 4.32 -14.02 -16.33
N GLU A 119 3.34 -13.11 -16.37
CA GLU A 119 3.60 -11.67 -16.39
C GLU A 119 4.28 -11.20 -15.10
N VAL A 120 3.76 -11.62 -13.95
CA VAL A 120 4.29 -11.22 -12.65
C VAL A 120 5.69 -11.79 -12.41
N ARG A 121 5.93 -13.03 -12.85
CA ARG A 121 7.27 -13.64 -12.79
C ARG A 121 8.25 -12.87 -13.67
N SER A 122 7.83 -12.48 -14.87
CA SER A 122 8.68 -11.70 -15.79
C SER A 122 9.03 -10.33 -15.21
N LEU A 123 8.05 -9.65 -14.62
CA LEU A 123 8.25 -8.38 -13.93
C LEU A 123 9.18 -8.53 -12.71
N LEU A 124 9.04 -9.61 -11.94
CA LEU A 124 9.90 -9.87 -10.78
C LEU A 124 11.37 -9.98 -11.19
N GLU A 125 11.66 -10.71 -12.27
CA GLU A 125 13.02 -10.83 -12.81
C GLU A 125 13.55 -9.47 -13.30
N GLU A 126 12.71 -8.68 -13.98
CA GLU A 126 13.09 -7.33 -14.41
C GLU A 126 13.45 -6.44 -13.21
N MET A 127 12.61 -6.43 -12.16
CA MET A 127 12.86 -5.63 -10.96
C MET A 127 14.11 -6.10 -10.21
N ARG A 128 14.36 -7.42 -10.16
CA ARG A 128 15.61 -7.96 -9.59
C ARG A 128 16.83 -7.45 -10.34
N VAL A 129 16.80 -7.41 -11.67
CA VAL A 129 17.91 -6.88 -12.48
C VAL A 129 18.10 -5.39 -12.20
N ILE A 130 17.02 -4.60 -12.20
CA ILE A 130 17.08 -3.16 -11.94
C ILE A 130 17.69 -2.88 -10.56
N TYR A 131 17.19 -3.52 -9.50
CA TYR A 131 17.67 -3.24 -8.14
C TYR A 131 19.03 -3.86 -7.81
N ARG A 132 19.50 -4.84 -8.59
CA ARG A 132 20.90 -5.31 -8.52
C ARG A 132 21.86 -4.32 -9.18
N LEU A 133 21.42 -3.61 -10.21
CA LEU A 133 22.21 -2.57 -10.89
C LEU A 133 22.19 -1.24 -10.12
N ASP A 134 21.05 -0.92 -9.51
CA ASP A 134 20.84 0.30 -8.71
C ASP A 134 20.36 -0.06 -7.29
N GLU A 135 21.33 -0.38 -6.44
CA GLU A 135 21.06 -0.70 -5.03
C GLU A 135 20.57 0.52 -4.24
N GLU A 136 20.94 1.74 -4.66
CA GLU A 136 20.51 2.96 -3.98
C GLU A 136 19.02 3.21 -4.19
N ALA A 137 18.50 2.99 -5.40
CA ALA A 137 17.06 2.99 -5.65
C ALA A 137 16.32 1.96 -4.79
N ALA A 138 16.89 0.77 -4.60
CA ALA A 138 16.32 -0.26 -3.74
C ALA A 138 16.25 0.20 -2.27
N LYS A 139 17.32 0.81 -1.75
CA LYS A 139 17.34 1.39 -0.40
C LYS A 139 16.35 2.52 -0.23
N GLN A 140 16.19 3.38 -1.23
CA GLN A 140 15.22 4.48 -1.19
C GLN A 140 13.79 3.95 -1.09
N LEU A 141 13.42 2.96 -1.91
CA LEU A 141 12.11 2.31 -1.83
C LEU A 141 11.90 1.66 -0.45
N LEU A 142 12.89 0.91 0.03
CA LEU A 142 12.82 0.24 1.31
C LEU A 142 12.91 1.18 2.52
N ALA A 143 13.24 2.46 2.33
CA ALA A 143 13.25 3.48 3.37
C ALA A 143 11.91 4.26 3.45
N VAL A 144 10.95 3.98 2.56
CA VAL A 144 9.62 4.60 2.61
C VAL A 144 8.90 4.14 3.87
N GLY A 145 8.42 5.10 4.67
CA GLY A 145 7.69 4.84 5.90
C GLY A 145 8.55 4.87 7.17
N GLU A 146 7.91 4.74 8.33
CA GLU A 146 8.60 4.79 9.63
C GLU A 146 8.97 3.39 10.16
N SER A 147 8.32 2.32 9.70
CA SER A 147 8.64 0.99 10.22
C SER A 147 9.99 0.51 9.69
N LYS A 148 10.65 -0.29 10.51
CA LYS A 148 11.90 -0.94 10.13
C LYS A 148 11.60 -2.13 9.22
N ARG A 149 12.43 -2.29 8.20
CA ARG A 149 12.47 -3.51 7.40
C ARG A 149 13.18 -4.62 8.18
N ASP A 150 12.94 -5.85 7.77
CA ASP A 150 13.77 -6.98 8.17
C ASP A 150 15.08 -7.00 7.35
N GLU A 151 16.19 -6.76 8.04
CA GLU A 151 17.52 -6.67 7.44
C GLU A 151 18.11 -8.04 7.06
N THR A 152 17.49 -9.15 7.46
CA THR A 152 17.90 -10.49 7.02
C THR A 152 17.66 -10.70 5.52
N PHE A 153 16.77 -9.91 4.91
CA PHE A 153 16.50 -9.97 3.49
C PHE A 153 17.52 -9.14 2.68
N PRO A 154 18.06 -9.72 1.57
CA PRO A 154 18.86 -8.96 0.62
C PRO A 154 18.08 -7.76 0.08
N VAL A 155 18.73 -6.60 0.04
CA VAL A 155 18.11 -5.32 -0.30
C VAL A 155 17.41 -5.37 -1.67
N ALA A 156 18.10 -5.84 -2.71
CA ALA A 156 17.53 -5.91 -4.06
C ALA A 156 16.34 -6.86 -4.16
N GLU A 157 16.40 -8.00 -3.46
CA GLU A 157 15.33 -9.00 -3.45
C GLU A 157 14.09 -8.46 -2.73
N HIS A 158 14.29 -7.82 -1.58
CA HIS A 158 13.20 -7.22 -0.82
C HIS A 158 12.53 -6.08 -1.59
N ALA A 159 13.30 -5.23 -2.26
CA ALA A 159 12.77 -4.16 -3.11
C ALA A 159 11.96 -4.72 -4.29
N ALA A 160 12.47 -5.74 -4.99
CA ALA A 160 11.76 -6.37 -6.10
C ALA A 160 10.41 -6.95 -5.67
N TRP A 161 10.38 -7.71 -4.58
CA TRP A 161 9.12 -8.24 -4.02
C TRP A 161 8.19 -7.16 -3.49
N THR A 162 8.72 -6.05 -2.99
CA THR A 162 7.90 -4.90 -2.56
C THR A 162 7.13 -4.32 -3.74
N VAL A 163 7.75 -4.20 -4.91
CA VAL A 163 7.08 -3.75 -6.15
C VAL A 163 5.98 -4.73 -6.56
N ILE A 164 6.25 -6.04 -6.55
CA ILE A 164 5.25 -7.07 -6.88
C ILE A 164 4.06 -7.03 -5.90
N CYS A 165 4.33 -6.90 -4.60
CA CYS A 165 3.28 -6.79 -3.60
C CYS A 165 2.46 -5.51 -3.79
N ASN A 166 3.09 -4.39 -4.14
CA ASN A 166 2.40 -3.13 -4.41
C ASN A 166 1.50 -3.25 -5.65
N LEU A 167 2.00 -3.86 -6.73
CA LEU A 167 1.22 -4.16 -7.93
C LEU A 167 -0.03 -4.97 -7.58
N VAL A 168 0.12 -6.08 -6.86
CA VAL A 168 -1.01 -6.94 -6.50
C VAL A 168 -2.01 -6.19 -5.60
N LEU A 169 -1.55 -5.40 -4.64
CA LEU A 169 -2.42 -4.57 -3.80
C LEU A 169 -3.16 -3.46 -4.58
N ASN A 170 -2.67 -3.12 -5.77
CA ASN A 170 -3.28 -2.13 -6.66
C ASN A 170 -4.36 -2.70 -7.58
N LEU A 171 -4.51 -4.02 -7.66
CA LEU A 171 -5.50 -4.68 -8.53
C LEU A 171 -6.93 -4.33 -8.10
N ASP A 172 -7.81 -4.15 -9.08
CA ASP A 172 -9.21 -3.80 -8.85
C ASP A 172 -9.95 -4.88 -8.04
N GLU A 173 -9.60 -6.15 -8.24
CA GLU A 173 -10.12 -7.30 -7.49
C GLU A 173 -9.71 -7.32 -6.01
N VAL A 174 -8.63 -6.64 -5.63
CA VAL A 174 -8.24 -6.46 -4.22
C VAL A 174 -9.00 -5.30 -3.58
N VAL A 175 -9.22 -4.24 -4.36
CA VAL A 175 -9.83 -2.99 -3.87
C VAL A 175 -11.35 -3.10 -3.80
N THR A 176 -11.95 -3.76 -4.77
CA THR A 176 -13.40 -3.79 -4.95
C THR A 176 -13.96 -5.19 -4.68
N LYS A 177 -15.10 -5.24 -3.99
CA LYS A 177 -15.91 -6.47 -3.93
C LYS A 177 -16.84 -6.47 -5.14
N GLY A 178 -16.69 -7.48 -6.00
CA GLY A 178 -17.64 -7.79 -7.07
C GLY A 178 -19.06 -8.01 -6.56
#